data_AF-X1BBN8-F1
#
_entry.id   AF-X1BBN8-F1
#
_cell.length_a   1.000
_cell.length_b   1.000
_cell.length_c   1.000
_cell.angle_alpha   90.00
_cell.angle_beta   90.00
_cell.angle_gamma   90.00
#
_symmetry.space_group_name_H-M   'P 1'
#
loop_
_entity.id
_entity.type
_entity.pdbx_description
1 polymer ?
#
loop_
_entity_poly.entity_id
_entity_poly.type
_entity_poly.pdbx_seq_one_letter_code
_entity_poly.pdbx_strand_id
1 'polypeptide(L)'
;YDSILIPLNDLEARIGELEDYKTSEIIIYCKSGYRSQQASEILGEYGFTKVYNMLGGILAWIDADYPIWTTSHHITVDEITDKKFELLIEPFLLHYKGCSTCTENQECPIESESISITSETLEQGEDQIVILKKYEFNGTVYEFIHTHTILWSYDKFTSNYNKSAYFISTEITSENFYLQYYQLEYVIYHKNYNLTIYTHLEPLNSEIYNSSFTYIKYTPANGKAITSMEFVQFNMSVILSQQYDILADIAEEMAEIYKKSEDLDLMELYYGYTNMGEGIGSLSELVKEWLGEY
;
A
#
# COMPACT_ATOMS: atom_id res chain seq x y z
N TYR A 1 -15.73 3.91 10.99
CA TYR A 1 -15.53 4.29 12.40
C TYR A 1 -16.68 3.68 13.19
N ASP A 2 -16.41 3.12 14.37
CA ASP A 2 -17.32 2.27 15.18
C ASP A 2 -17.73 0.91 14.56
N SER A 3 -17.04 0.44 13.52
CA SER A 3 -17.23 -0.93 13.03
C SER A 3 -16.30 -1.92 13.76
N ILE A 4 -16.84 -3.10 14.09
CA ILE A 4 -16.07 -4.18 14.72
C ILE A 4 -15.49 -5.07 13.61
N LEU A 5 -14.16 -5.20 13.55
CA LEU A 5 -13.50 -6.08 12.60
C LEU A 5 -13.48 -7.53 13.11
N ILE A 6 -14.36 -8.35 12.56
CA ILE A 6 -14.37 -9.81 12.73
C ILE A 6 -14.26 -10.46 11.35
N PRO A 7 -13.10 -11.04 10.98
CA PRO A 7 -12.98 -11.81 9.75
C PRO A 7 -14.00 -12.95 9.71
N LEU A 8 -14.61 -13.19 8.55
CA LEU A 8 -15.66 -14.23 8.39
C LEU A 8 -15.19 -15.60 8.91
N ASN A 9 -13.94 -15.99 8.62
CA ASN A 9 -13.38 -17.28 9.04
C ASN A 9 -13.20 -17.39 10.55
N ASP A 10 -13.12 -16.26 11.26
CA ASP A 10 -12.96 -16.21 12.72
C ASP A 10 -14.29 -15.96 13.44
N LEU A 11 -15.38 -15.70 12.70
CA LEU A 11 -16.65 -15.21 13.24
C LEU A 11 -17.27 -16.17 14.26
N GLU A 12 -17.37 -17.46 13.94
CA GLU A 12 -17.94 -18.45 14.85
C GLU A 12 -17.09 -18.59 16.12
N ALA A 13 -15.77 -18.54 15.99
CA ALA A 13 -14.85 -18.62 17.14
C ALA A 13 -14.92 -17.37 18.03
N ARG A 14 -15.24 -16.21 17.44
CA ARG A 14 -15.34 -14.91 18.10
C ARG A 14 -16.78 -14.49 18.39
N ILE A 15 -17.76 -15.38 18.22
CA ILE A 15 -19.20 -15.05 18.34
C ILE A 15 -19.56 -14.49 19.71
N GLY A 16 -18.85 -14.92 20.77
CA GLY A 16 -19.04 -14.44 22.13
C GLY A 16 -18.76 -12.95 22.33
N GLU A 17 -17.94 -12.33 21.46
CA GLU A 17 -17.70 -10.87 21.46
C GLU A 17 -18.97 -10.09 21.09
N LEU A 18 -19.95 -10.74 20.45
CA LEU A 18 -21.18 -10.12 19.96
C LEU A 18 -22.40 -10.37 20.85
N GLU A 19 -22.28 -11.14 21.94
CA GLU A 19 -23.45 -11.61 22.71
C GLU A 19 -24.28 -10.45 23.30
N ASP A 20 -23.64 -9.35 23.69
CA ASP A 20 -24.31 -8.14 24.19
C ASP A 20 -25.18 -7.44 23.11
N TYR A 21 -24.98 -7.76 21.83
CA TYR A 21 -25.70 -7.19 20.69
C TYR A 21 -26.83 -8.08 20.16
N LYS A 22 -27.12 -9.22 20.80
CA LYS A 22 -28.05 -10.24 20.29
C LYS A 22 -29.47 -9.73 19.99
N THR A 23 -29.91 -8.69 20.70
CA THR A 23 -31.21 -8.03 20.51
C THR A 23 -31.14 -6.67 19.79
N SER A 24 -29.93 -6.21 19.52
CA SER A 24 -29.64 -4.96 18.83
C SER A 24 -29.76 -5.14 17.32
N GLU A 25 -29.97 -4.03 16.60
CA GLU A 25 -29.85 -4.03 15.14
C GLU A 25 -28.38 -4.11 14.77
N ILE A 26 -28.00 -5.11 13.98
CA ILE A 26 -26.62 -5.32 13.51
C ILE A 26 -26.61 -5.16 12.00
N ILE A 27 -25.83 -4.19 11.51
CA ILE A 27 -25.53 -4.06 10.09
C ILE A 27 -24.18 -4.71 9.83
N ILE A 28 -24.14 -5.70 8.94
CA ILE A 28 -22.91 -6.36 8.52
C ILE A 28 -22.57 -5.92 7.10
N TYR A 29 -21.29 -5.63 6.87
CA TYR A 29 -20.79 -5.34 5.55
C TYR A 29 -19.46 -6.07 5.28
N CYS A 30 -19.16 -6.25 4.00
CA CYS A 30 -17.85 -6.62 3.52
C CYS A 30 -17.51 -5.74 2.30
N LYS A 31 -16.64 -6.20 1.38
CA LYS A 31 -16.33 -5.46 0.14
C LYS A 31 -17.58 -5.21 -0.72
N SER A 32 -18.25 -6.27 -1.16
CA SER A 32 -19.34 -6.24 -2.15
C SER A 32 -20.69 -6.79 -1.64
N GLY A 33 -20.75 -7.25 -0.39
CA GLY A 33 -21.96 -7.80 0.23
C GLY A 33 -22.01 -9.35 0.34
N TYR A 34 -21.12 -10.08 -0.35
CA TYR A 34 -21.17 -11.55 -0.38
C TYR A 34 -20.74 -12.23 0.93
N ARG A 35 -19.56 -11.89 1.46
CA ARG A 35 -19.06 -12.45 2.74
C ARG A 35 -19.94 -12.02 3.92
N SER A 36 -20.50 -10.81 3.85
CA SER A 36 -21.39 -10.31 4.88
C SER A 36 -22.76 -10.99 4.85
N GLN A 37 -23.21 -11.48 3.69
CA GLN A 37 -24.38 -12.36 3.63
C GLN A 37 -24.12 -13.66 4.42
N GLN A 38 -23.01 -14.33 4.17
CA GLN A 38 -22.62 -15.55 4.90
C GLN A 38 -22.49 -15.29 6.41
N ALA A 39 -21.86 -14.17 6.79
CA ALA A 39 -21.79 -13.76 8.19
C ALA A 39 -23.18 -13.53 8.81
N SER A 40 -24.12 -12.94 8.06
CA SER A 40 -25.49 -12.73 8.54
C SER A 40 -26.23 -14.05 8.77
N GLU A 41 -26.02 -15.04 7.90
CA GLU A 41 -26.57 -16.40 8.06
C GLU A 41 -26.02 -17.06 9.34
N ILE A 42 -24.70 -17.01 9.55
CA ILE A 42 -24.05 -17.50 10.77
C ILE A 42 -24.63 -16.80 12.01
N LEU A 43 -24.70 -15.47 12.04
CA LEU A 43 -25.31 -14.78 13.19
C LEU A 43 -26.77 -15.22 13.42
N GLY A 44 -27.54 -15.44 12.36
CA GLY A 44 -28.90 -15.99 12.46
C GLY A 44 -28.95 -17.37 13.14
N GLU A 45 -28.04 -18.28 12.78
CA GLU A 45 -27.92 -19.61 13.41
C GLU A 45 -27.56 -19.54 14.89
N TYR A 46 -26.80 -18.52 15.30
CA TYR A 46 -26.43 -18.24 16.68
C TYR A 46 -27.47 -17.40 17.46
N GLY A 47 -28.64 -17.17 16.87
CA GLY A 47 -29.80 -16.59 17.54
C GLY A 47 -29.85 -15.05 17.54
N PHE A 48 -29.08 -14.40 16.68
CA PHE A 48 -29.20 -12.96 16.44
C PHE A 48 -30.41 -12.70 15.55
N THR A 49 -31.35 -11.87 16.02
CA THR A 49 -32.69 -11.76 15.39
C THR A 49 -32.87 -10.53 14.50
N LYS A 50 -31.94 -9.57 14.54
CA LYS A 50 -32.01 -8.30 13.82
C LYS A 50 -30.71 -8.02 13.06
N VAL A 51 -30.39 -8.92 12.14
CA VAL A 51 -29.17 -8.86 11.33
C VAL A 51 -29.50 -8.40 9.92
N TYR A 52 -28.82 -7.36 9.45
CA TYR A 52 -29.03 -6.73 8.16
C TYR A 52 -27.74 -6.76 7.35
N ASN A 53 -27.76 -7.39 6.17
CA ASN A 53 -26.65 -7.33 5.23
C ASN A 53 -26.70 -6.02 4.45
N MET A 54 -25.60 -5.26 4.42
CA MET A 54 -25.46 -4.07 3.58
C MET A 54 -25.23 -4.49 2.12
N LEU A 55 -26.28 -4.41 1.31
CA LEU A 55 -26.23 -4.75 -0.12
C LEU A 55 -25.18 -3.89 -0.84
N GLY A 56 -24.38 -4.53 -1.70
CA GLY A 56 -23.25 -3.89 -2.38
C GLY A 56 -22.02 -3.62 -1.49
N GLY A 57 -22.12 -3.88 -0.18
CA GLY A 57 -21.01 -3.72 0.77
C GLY A 57 -20.46 -2.30 0.83
N ILE A 58 -19.22 -2.16 1.27
CA ILE A 58 -18.55 -0.85 1.39
C ILE A 58 -18.40 -0.14 0.04
N LEU A 59 -18.39 -0.89 -1.09
CA LEU A 59 -18.35 -0.27 -2.41
C LEU A 59 -19.61 0.57 -2.68
N ALA A 60 -20.81 0.04 -2.41
CA ALA A 60 -22.04 0.80 -2.56
C ALA A 60 -22.15 1.98 -1.58
N TRP A 61 -21.52 1.89 -0.41
CA TRP A 61 -21.43 3.00 0.54
C TRP A 61 -20.56 4.14 0.00
N ILE A 62 -19.42 3.80 -0.61
CA ILE A 62 -18.52 4.76 -1.27
C ILE A 62 -19.18 5.36 -2.50
N ASP A 63 -19.82 4.56 -3.36
CA ASP A 63 -20.53 5.03 -4.55
C ASP A 63 -21.70 5.98 -4.21
N ALA A 64 -22.19 5.93 -2.97
CA ALA A 64 -23.21 6.84 -2.43
C ALA A 64 -22.62 8.11 -1.79
N ASP A 65 -21.32 8.35 -1.95
CA ASP A 65 -20.57 9.49 -1.38
C ASP A 65 -20.65 9.58 0.15
N TYR A 66 -20.84 8.44 0.83
CA TYR A 66 -20.86 8.42 2.29
C TYR A 66 -19.44 8.42 2.88
N PRO A 67 -19.23 9.06 4.04
CA PRO A 67 -17.91 9.17 4.63
C PRO A 67 -17.38 7.79 5.02
N ILE A 68 -16.10 7.59 4.75
CA ILE A 68 -15.35 6.41 5.20
C ILE A 68 -14.07 6.83 5.89
N TRP A 69 -13.54 5.89 6.67
CA TRP A 69 -12.27 6.04 7.36
C TRP A 69 -11.40 4.86 6.94
N THR A 70 -10.21 5.17 6.44
CA THR A 70 -9.23 4.18 6.00
C THR A 70 -7.85 4.62 6.44
N THR A 71 -6.94 3.67 6.54
CA THR A 71 -5.54 3.92 6.86
C THR A 71 -4.67 3.60 5.65
N SER A 72 -5.30 3.53 4.49
CA SER A 72 -4.64 3.35 3.21
C SER A 72 -5.27 4.27 2.19
N HIS A 73 -4.45 5.11 1.57
CA HIS A 73 -4.90 6.04 0.54
C HIS A 73 -4.09 5.88 -0.74
N HIS A 74 -4.75 6.19 -1.85
CA HIS A 74 -4.12 6.44 -3.14
C HIS A 74 -4.16 7.94 -3.34
N ILE A 75 -2.98 8.54 -3.40
CA ILE A 75 -2.79 9.97 -3.52
C ILE A 75 -2.28 10.23 -4.92
N THR A 76 -3.01 11.02 -5.68
CA THR A 76 -2.56 11.52 -6.97
C THR A 76 -2.08 12.96 -6.80
N VAL A 77 -0.89 13.24 -7.33
CA VAL A 77 -0.27 14.57 -7.32
C VAL A 77 -0.21 15.10 -8.74
N ASP A 78 -0.92 16.21 -8.97
CA ASP A 78 -0.96 16.93 -10.24
C ASP A 78 -0.37 18.36 -10.07
N GLU A 79 0.38 18.88 -11.04
CA GLU A 79 0.81 20.29 -11.03
C GLU A 79 -0.20 21.18 -11.72
N ILE A 80 -0.53 22.29 -11.07
CA ILE A 80 -1.42 23.31 -11.63
C ILE A 80 -0.59 24.41 -12.31
N THR A 81 0.27 25.11 -11.56
CA THR A 81 1.19 26.18 -12.04
C THR A 81 2.16 26.61 -10.92
N ASP A 82 3.37 27.04 -11.25
CA ASP A 82 4.36 27.64 -10.31
C ASP A 82 4.69 26.75 -9.09
N LYS A 83 4.90 25.44 -9.29
CA LYS A 83 5.18 24.46 -8.21
C LYS A 83 4.08 24.38 -7.15
N LYS A 84 2.84 24.73 -7.53
CA LYS A 84 1.67 24.49 -6.72
C LYS A 84 0.99 23.19 -7.18
N PHE A 85 0.82 22.28 -6.24
CA PHE A 85 0.27 20.95 -6.48
C PHE A 85 -1.20 20.87 -6.07
N GLU A 86 -1.96 20.09 -6.83
CA GLU A 86 -3.27 19.58 -6.45
C GLU A 86 -3.09 18.16 -5.91
N LEU A 87 -3.73 17.88 -4.78
CA LEU A 87 -3.73 16.56 -4.16
C LEU A 87 -5.13 15.98 -4.27
N LEU A 88 -5.24 14.84 -4.95
CA LEU A 88 -6.44 14.01 -4.92
C LEU A 88 -6.15 12.81 -4.02
N ILE A 89 -6.79 12.77 -2.85
CA ILE A 89 -6.61 11.69 -1.87
C ILE A 89 -7.86 10.80 -1.90
N GLU A 90 -7.68 9.57 -2.36
CA GLU A 90 -8.74 8.58 -2.45
C GLU A 90 -8.49 7.41 -1.51
N PRO A 91 -9.54 6.79 -0.95
CA PRO A 91 -9.39 5.61 -0.12
C PRO A 91 -8.85 4.43 -0.94
N PHE A 92 -7.70 3.88 -0.54
CA PHE A 92 -7.15 2.68 -1.17
C PHE A 92 -7.69 1.42 -0.50
N LEU A 93 -8.81 0.93 -1.03
CA LEU A 93 -9.32 -0.38 -0.64
C LEU A 93 -8.43 -1.47 -1.23
N LEU A 94 -7.50 -1.99 -0.43
CA LEU A 94 -6.63 -3.12 -0.81
C LEU A 94 -7.47 -4.20 -1.49
N HIS A 95 -7.29 -4.31 -2.81
CA HIS A 95 -8.00 -5.28 -3.61
C HIS A 95 -7.40 -6.64 -3.29
N TYR A 96 -8.01 -7.36 -2.33
CA TYR A 96 -7.78 -8.80 -2.26
C TYR A 96 -8.13 -9.36 -3.64
N LYS A 97 -7.15 -9.91 -4.38
CA LYS A 97 -7.38 -10.61 -5.66
C LYS A 97 -8.49 -11.63 -5.42
N GLY A 98 -9.68 -11.30 -5.89
CA GLY A 98 -10.91 -11.94 -5.48
C GLY A 98 -12.13 -11.18 -6.00
N CYS A 99 -12.27 -11.21 -7.33
CA CYS A 99 -13.46 -10.88 -8.12
C CYS A 99 -13.93 -9.42 -8.15
N SER A 100 -14.02 -8.85 -9.37
CA SER A 100 -14.60 -7.53 -9.63
C SER A 100 -15.90 -7.55 -10.44
N THR A 101 -16.36 -8.69 -10.96
CA THR A 101 -17.64 -8.75 -11.69
C THR A 101 -18.27 -10.15 -11.64
N CYS A 102 -19.22 -10.38 -10.73
CA CYS A 102 -20.24 -11.41 -10.94
C CYS A 102 -21.59 -10.69 -10.91
N THR A 103 -22.13 -10.34 -12.08
CA THR A 103 -23.55 -9.99 -12.22
C THR A 103 -24.41 -11.22 -11.94
N GLU A 104 -25.57 -11.01 -11.33
CA GLU A 104 -26.49 -12.01 -10.76
C GLU A 104 -26.58 -13.33 -11.56
N ASN A 105 -26.36 -14.46 -10.86
CA ASN A 105 -26.58 -15.85 -11.29
C ASN A 105 -25.57 -16.53 -12.23
N GLN A 106 -24.28 -16.20 -12.17
CA GLN A 106 -23.23 -17.12 -12.63
C GLN A 106 -22.37 -17.60 -11.46
N GLU A 107 -22.23 -18.93 -11.32
CA GLU A 107 -21.11 -19.54 -10.61
C GLU A 107 -19.83 -18.99 -11.24
N CYS A 108 -19.11 -18.13 -10.52
CA CYS A 108 -17.86 -17.54 -10.99
C CYS A 108 -16.84 -18.69 -11.10
N PRO A 109 -16.38 -19.08 -12.30
CA PRO A 109 -15.45 -20.19 -12.44
C PRO A 109 -14.12 -19.74 -11.84
N ILE A 110 -13.75 -20.33 -10.70
CA ILE A 110 -12.40 -20.20 -10.15
C ILE A 110 -11.50 -21.10 -10.98
N GLU A 111 -11.14 -20.64 -12.17
CA GLU A 111 -9.84 -20.93 -12.75
C GLU A 111 -9.14 -19.58 -12.85
N SER A 112 -8.64 -19.07 -11.71
CA SER A 112 -7.53 -18.14 -11.80
C SER A 112 -6.38 -18.96 -12.38
N GLU A 113 -6.15 -18.87 -13.69
CA GLU A 113 -4.98 -19.49 -14.33
C GLU A 113 -3.75 -19.03 -13.55
N SER A 114 -3.17 -19.95 -12.77
CA SER A 114 -2.09 -19.64 -11.87
C SER A 114 -0.85 -19.36 -12.71
N ILE A 115 -0.41 -18.12 -12.75
CA ILE A 115 0.90 -17.77 -13.30
C ILE A 115 1.95 -18.45 -12.42
N SER A 116 2.63 -19.46 -12.95
CA SER A 116 3.76 -20.09 -12.26
C SER A 116 4.99 -19.23 -12.53
N ILE A 117 5.71 -18.85 -11.46
CA ILE A 117 6.92 -18.03 -11.56
C ILE A 117 8.06 -18.82 -10.93
N THR A 118 9.07 -19.15 -11.72
CA THR A 118 10.33 -19.73 -11.23
C THR A 118 11.46 -18.76 -11.43
N SER A 119 12.35 -18.64 -10.44
CA SER A 119 13.53 -17.77 -10.51
C SER A 119 14.80 -18.57 -10.26
N GLU A 120 15.82 -18.32 -11.08
CA GLU A 120 17.15 -18.90 -10.96
C GLU A 120 18.19 -17.77 -10.97
N THR A 121 19.05 -17.72 -9.95
CA THR A 121 20.17 -16.77 -9.94
C THR A 121 21.25 -17.27 -10.89
N LEU A 122 21.52 -16.51 -11.94
CA LEU A 122 22.56 -16.80 -12.92
C LEU A 122 23.93 -16.32 -12.44
N GLU A 123 23.97 -15.08 -11.93
CA GLU A 123 25.18 -14.42 -11.45
C GLU A 123 24.87 -13.60 -10.19
N GLN A 124 25.81 -13.57 -9.25
CA GLN A 124 25.71 -12.76 -8.03
C GLN A 124 27.09 -12.18 -7.71
N GLY A 125 27.23 -10.88 -7.93
CA GLY A 125 28.36 -10.05 -7.52
C GLY A 125 28.08 -9.31 -6.21
N GLU A 126 28.94 -8.34 -5.89
CA GLU A 126 28.81 -7.49 -4.70
C GLU A 126 27.62 -6.52 -4.84
N ASP A 127 27.55 -5.80 -5.96
CA ASP A 127 26.52 -4.78 -6.23
C ASP A 127 25.51 -5.19 -7.30
N GLN A 128 25.69 -6.36 -7.94
CA GLN A 128 24.86 -6.78 -9.07
C GLN A 128 24.40 -8.22 -8.91
N ILE A 129 23.13 -8.48 -9.23
CA ILE A 129 22.56 -9.83 -9.31
C ILE A 129 21.79 -9.99 -10.61
N VAL A 130 22.04 -11.10 -11.30
CA VAL A 130 21.36 -11.49 -12.55
C VAL A 130 20.48 -12.69 -12.27
N ILE A 131 19.19 -12.55 -12.53
CA ILE A 131 18.18 -13.55 -12.22
C ILE A 131 17.40 -13.88 -13.50
N LEU A 132 17.38 -15.16 -13.86
CA LEU A 132 16.46 -15.69 -14.86
C LEU A 132 15.09 -15.90 -14.21
N LYS A 133 14.06 -15.20 -14.68
CA LYS A 133 12.67 -15.47 -14.30
C LYS A 133 11.93 -16.12 -15.46
N LYS A 134 11.29 -17.25 -15.17
CA LYS A 134 10.39 -17.94 -16.10
C LYS A 134 8.96 -17.78 -15.63
N TYR A 135 8.11 -17.30 -16.52
CA TYR A 135 6.68 -17.12 -16.30
C TYR A 135 5.94 -18.13 -17.16
N GLU A 136 5.17 -19.01 -16.55
CA GLU A 136 4.33 -19.96 -17.26
C GLU A 136 2.89 -19.45 -17.26
N PHE A 137 2.36 -19.22 -18.46
CA PHE A 137 0.98 -18.82 -18.68
C PHE A 137 0.43 -19.60 -19.87
N ASN A 138 -0.67 -20.32 -19.66
CA ASN A 138 -1.35 -21.14 -20.67
C ASN A 138 -0.42 -22.13 -21.39
N GLY A 139 0.46 -22.78 -20.61
CA GLY A 139 1.45 -23.74 -21.11
C GLY A 139 2.57 -23.12 -21.96
N THR A 140 2.60 -21.80 -22.10
CA THR A 140 3.69 -21.05 -22.74
C THR A 140 4.62 -20.52 -21.66
N VAL A 141 5.92 -20.75 -21.82
CA VAL A 141 6.95 -20.26 -20.90
C VAL A 141 7.60 -19.02 -21.52
N TYR A 142 7.59 -17.92 -20.78
CA TYR A 142 8.29 -16.70 -21.12
C TYR A 142 9.50 -16.54 -20.20
N GLU A 143 10.68 -16.33 -20.79
CA GLU A 143 11.93 -16.17 -20.06
C GLU A 143 12.39 -14.71 -20.11
N PHE A 144 12.73 -14.16 -18.95
CA PHE A 144 13.26 -12.81 -18.81
C PHE A 144 14.50 -12.84 -17.92
N ILE A 145 15.53 -12.12 -18.35
CA ILE A 145 16.73 -11.87 -17.55
C ILE A 145 16.51 -10.54 -16.84
N HIS A 146 16.50 -10.60 -15.50
CA HIS A 146 16.46 -9.44 -14.64
C HIS A 146 17.86 -9.17 -14.10
N THR A 147 18.43 -8.03 -14.46
CA THR A 147 19.71 -7.54 -13.91
C THR A 147 19.39 -6.43 -12.92
N HIS A 148 19.65 -6.67 -11.64
CA HIS A 148 19.52 -5.66 -10.59
C HIS A 148 20.92 -5.17 -10.21
N THR A 149 21.13 -3.86 -10.25
CA THR A 149 22.41 -3.22 -9.91
C THR A 149 22.17 -2.17 -8.83
N ILE A 150 22.82 -2.33 -7.68
CA ILE A 150 22.86 -1.34 -6.61
C ILE A 150 23.77 -0.20 -7.09
N LEU A 151 23.17 0.96 -7.32
CA LEU A 151 23.89 2.17 -7.74
C LEU A 151 24.38 2.97 -6.54
N TRP A 152 23.65 2.90 -5.43
CA TRP A 152 24.00 3.57 -4.19
C TRP A 152 23.36 2.86 -3.01
N SER A 153 24.05 2.84 -1.89
CA SER A 153 23.55 2.30 -0.63
C SER A 153 23.94 3.20 0.54
N TYR A 154 23.09 3.24 1.54
CA TYR A 154 23.32 3.98 2.77
C TYR A 154 22.89 3.14 3.97
N ASP A 155 23.72 3.14 5.00
CA ASP A 155 23.40 2.50 6.27
C ASP A 155 23.80 3.40 7.44
N LYS A 156 22.90 3.56 8.40
CA LYS A 156 23.16 4.27 9.65
C LYS A 156 22.52 3.55 10.83
N PHE A 157 23.40 3.08 11.71
CA PHE A 157 23.03 2.35 12.92
C PHE A 157 23.22 3.22 14.15
N THR A 158 22.20 3.26 15.01
CA THR A 158 22.23 3.94 16.31
C THR A 158 21.59 3.05 17.37
N SER A 159 21.63 3.47 18.63
CA SER A 159 20.94 2.75 19.71
C SER A 159 19.41 2.82 19.63
N ASN A 160 18.84 3.79 18.91
CA ASN A 160 17.39 4.00 18.83
C ASN A 160 16.79 3.60 17.48
N TYR A 161 17.59 3.58 16.42
CA TYR A 161 17.15 3.22 15.08
C TYR A 161 18.27 2.70 14.19
N ASN A 162 17.86 1.94 13.19
CA ASN A 162 18.66 1.57 12.03
C ASN A 162 17.97 2.11 10.78
N LYS A 163 18.73 2.80 9.93
CA LYS A 163 18.27 3.34 8.65
C LYS A 163 19.09 2.68 7.55
N SER A 164 18.42 2.16 6.54
CA SER A 164 19.07 1.57 5.36
C SER A 164 18.37 2.08 4.10
N ALA A 165 19.14 2.50 3.10
CA ALA A 165 18.62 2.93 1.82
C ALA A 165 19.38 2.27 0.66
N TYR A 166 18.69 1.93 -0.42
CA TYR A 166 19.27 1.35 -1.62
C TYR A 166 18.64 1.98 -2.86
N PHE A 167 19.49 2.53 -3.73
CA PHE A 167 19.09 2.98 -5.06
C PHE A 167 19.52 1.92 -6.07
N ILE A 168 18.55 1.34 -6.77
CA ILE A 168 18.72 0.13 -7.58
C ILE A 168 18.26 0.42 -9.00
N SER A 169 19.10 0.13 -9.99
CA SER A 169 18.69 0.02 -11.40
C SER A 169 18.26 -1.42 -11.67
N THR A 170 17.12 -1.60 -12.34
CA THR A 170 16.70 -2.91 -12.83
C THR A 170 16.53 -2.87 -14.33
N GLU A 171 17.23 -3.77 -15.02
CA GLU A 171 17.09 -4.02 -16.45
C GLU A 171 16.41 -5.37 -16.65
N ILE A 172 15.36 -5.41 -17.47
CA ILE A 172 14.63 -6.62 -17.83
C ILE A 172 14.77 -6.82 -19.32
N THR A 173 15.34 -7.97 -19.71
CA THR A 173 15.60 -8.29 -21.11
C THR A 173 15.02 -9.65 -21.50
N SER A 174 14.52 -9.73 -22.73
CA SER A 174 14.23 -10.98 -23.45
C SER A 174 14.50 -10.77 -24.94
N GLU A 175 14.25 -11.77 -25.79
CA GLU A 175 14.56 -11.71 -27.24
C GLU A 175 14.06 -10.45 -27.95
N ASN A 176 12.88 -9.92 -27.57
CA ASN A 176 12.28 -8.74 -28.21
C ASN A 176 11.77 -7.70 -27.21
N PHE A 177 12.27 -7.73 -25.98
CA PHE A 177 11.81 -6.82 -24.92
C PHE A 177 13.00 -6.29 -24.13
N TYR A 178 13.00 -4.98 -23.91
CA TYR A 178 13.92 -4.30 -23.01
C TYR A 178 13.10 -3.30 -22.19
N LEU A 179 13.27 -3.34 -20.88
CA LEU A 179 12.73 -2.36 -19.94
C LEU A 179 13.80 -2.03 -18.92
N GLN A 180 13.93 -0.75 -18.57
CA GLN A 180 14.77 -0.31 -17.46
C GLN A 180 13.98 0.64 -16.58
N TYR A 181 14.11 0.47 -15.28
CA TYR A 181 13.55 1.35 -14.28
C TYR A 181 14.47 1.45 -13.07
N TYR A 182 14.21 2.43 -12.21
CA TYR A 182 14.95 2.63 -10.97
C TYR A 182 14.04 2.46 -9.77
N GLN A 183 14.63 2.08 -8.64
CA GLN A 183 13.95 1.93 -7.37
C GLN A 183 14.77 2.61 -6.29
N LEU A 184 14.12 3.37 -5.40
CA LEU A 184 14.70 3.80 -4.15
C LEU A 184 13.96 3.14 -3.00
N GLU A 185 14.65 2.26 -2.30
CA GLU A 185 14.14 1.60 -1.10
C GLU A 185 14.76 2.27 0.13
N TYR A 186 13.95 2.65 1.10
CA TYR A 186 14.41 3.21 2.35
C TYR A 186 13.62 2.63 3.51
N VAL A 187 14.34 2.06 4.47
CA VAL A 187 13.76 1.39 5.63
C VAL A 187 14.32 1.99 6.90
N ILE A 188 13.43 2.35 7.83
CA ILE A 188 13.77 2.78 9.17
C ILE A 188 13.21 1.74 10.14
N TYR A 189 14.10 1.04 10.83
CA TYR A 189 13.76 0.24 12.00
C TYR A 189 14.02 1.08 13.24
N HIS A 190 13.01 1.80 13.72
CA HIS A 190 13.07 2.54 14.96
C HIS A 190 12.52 1.70 16.11
N LYS A 191 13.00 1.89 17.35
CA LYS A 191 12.54 1.13 18.52
C LYS A 191 11.01 1.13 18.74
N ASN A 192 10.33 2.16 18.24
CA ASN A 192 8.89 2.37 18.41
C ASN A 192 8.08 2.15 17.13
N TYR A 193 8.71 2.05 15.96
CA TYR A 193 8.02 1.92 14.68
C TYR A 193 8.95 1.43 13.57
N ASN A 194 8.36 0.86 12.53
CA ASN A 194 9.03 0.59 11.27
C ASN A 194 8.44 1.48 10.19
N LEU A 195 9.30 2.12 9.39
CA LEU A 195 8.91 2.88 8.21
C LEU A 195 9.56 2.24 6.98
N THR A 196 8.78 2.00 5.95
CA THR A 196 9.26 1.56 4.64
C THR A 196 8.78 2.57 3.61
N ILE A 197 9.71 3.13 2.86
CA ILE A 197 9.45 3.98 1.71
C ILE A 197 10.06 3.27 0.51
N TYR A 198 9.23 2.98 -0.47
CA TYR A 198 9.63 2.35 -1.71
C TYR A 198 9.16 3.23 -2.85
N THR A 199 10.08 3.74 -3.65
CA THR A 199 9.73 4.51 -4.86
C THR A 199 10.15 3.73 -6.08
N HIS A 200 9.23 3.60 -7.02
CA HIS A 200 9.50 3.13 -8.37
C HIS A 200 9.54 4.32 -9.32
N LEU A 201 10.51 4.29 -10.22
CA LEU A 201 10.83 5.39 -11.12
C LEU A 201 10.95 4.86 -12.54
N GLU A 202 10.05 5.29 -13.42
CA GLU A 202 10.14 5.02 -14.85
C GLU A 202 10.85 6.20 -15.54
N PRO A 203 12.11 6.05 -15.97
CA PRO A 203 12.88 7.16 -16.52
C PRO A 203 12.32 7.62 -17.87
N LEU A 204 12.14 8.93 -18.02
CA LEU A 204 11.97 9.56 -19.33
C LEU A 204 13.35 9.78 -19.98
N ASN A 205 14.33 10.21 -19.17
CA ASN A 205 15.74 10.37 -19.50
C ASN A 205 16.60 10.27 -18.22
N SER A 206 17.87 10.69 -18.27
CA SER A 206 18.81 10.58 -17.15
C SER A 206 18.50 11.49 -15.96
N GLU A 207 17.73 12.56 -16.13
CA GLU A 207 17.46 13.57 -15.10
C GLU A 207 15.96 13.70 -14.76
N ILE A 208 15.09 13.07 -15.54
CA ILE A 208 13.64 13.24 -15.48
C ILE A 208 12.93 11.88 -15.58
N TYR A 209 11.97 11.64 -14.70
CA TYR A 209 11.09 10.48 -14.74
C TYR A 209 9.77 10.79 -15.47
N ASN A 210 9.31 9.84 -16.27
CA ASN A 210 8.03 9.93 -17.00
C ASN A 210 6.85 9.72 -16.04
N SER A 211 7.01 8.77 -15.13
CA SER A 211 6.07 8.48 -14.05
C SER A 211 6.81 7.91 -12.85
N SER A 212 6.27 8.19 -11.67
CA SER A 212 6.75 7.58 -10.43
C SER A 212 5.57 7.22 -9.53
N PHE A 213 5.76 6.15 -8.77
CA PHE A 213 4.89 5.87 -7.64
C PHE A 213 5.74 5.58 -6.40
N THR A 214 5.25 6.05 -5.26
CA THR A 214 5.85 5.80 -3.96
C THR A 214 4.86 5.08 -3.08
N TYR A 215 5.32 3.98 -2.50
CA TYR A 215 4.63 3.25 -1.45
C TYR A 215 5.27 3.59 -0.10
N ILE A 216 4.49 4.08 0.85
CA ILE A 216 4.93 4.44 2.19
C ILE A 216 4.15 3.60 3.20
N LYS A 217 4.84 2.80 4.00
CA LYS A 217 4.23 1.98 5.05
C LYS A 217 4.80 2.34 6.40
N TYR A 218 3.93 2.72 7.31
CA TYR A 218 4.27 2.93 8.72
C TYR A 218 3.61 1.86 9.58
N THR A 219 4.40 1.17 10.38
CA THR A 219 3.93 0.14 11.30
C THR A 219 4.46 0.41 12.70
N PRO A 220 3.60 0.76 13.66
CA PRO A 220 3.98 0.85 15.07
C PRO A 220 4.55 -0.46 15.62
N ALA A 221 5.57 -0.37 16.48
CA ALA A 221 6.21 -1.56 17.07
C ALA A 221 5.33 -2.24 18.14
N ASN A 222 4.34 -1.55 18.71
CA ASN A 222 3.49 -2.09 19.77
C ASN A 222 2.51 -3.18 19.28
N GLY A 223 2.43 -3.43 17.96
CA GLY A 223 1.62 -4.48 17.34
C GLY A 223 0.10 -4.32 17.49
N LYS A 224 -0.36 -3.24 18.15
CA LYS A 224 -1.77 -2.93 18.40
C LYS A 224 -2.23 -1.68 17.65
N ALA A 225 -1.30 -0.75 17.40
CA ALA A 225 -1.58 0.50 16.75
C ALA A 225 -1.70 0.36 15.23
N ILE A 226 -2.41 1.31 14.65
CA ILE A 226 -2.88 1.24 13.28
C ILE A 226 -1.71 1.37 12.29
N THR A 227 -1.62 0.42 11.35
CA THR A 227 -0.69 0.53 10.21
C THR A 227 -1.28 1.47 9.18
N SER A 228 -0.48 2.45 8.76
CA SER A 228 -0.83 3.36 7.68
C SER A 228 -0.01 3.06 6.42
N MET A 229 -0.64 3.21 5.25
CA MET A 229 -0.13 2.77 3.96
C MET A 229 -0.53 3.73 2.84
N GLU A 230 0.41 4.51 2.33
CA GLU A 230 0.13 5.48 1.28
C GLU A 230 0.73 5.04 -0.04
N PHE A 231 -0.10 5.07 -1.09
CA PHE A 231 0.33 4.92 -2.48
C PHE A 231 0.26 6.29 -3.12
N VAL A 232 1.39 6.92 -3.40
CA VAL A 232 1.46 8.25 -3.99
C VAL A 232 1.91 8.13 -5.43
N GLN A 233 1.11 8.63 -6.36
CA GLN A 233 1.39 8.63 -7.78
C GLN A 233 1.58 10.07 -8.27
N PHE A 234 2.66 10.31 -9.01
CA PHE A 234 2.92 11.58 -9.66
C PHE A 234 2.57 11.45 -11.14
N ASN A 235 1.57 12.20 -11.60
CA ASN A 235 1.14 12.22 -13.01
C ASN A 235 1.93 13.23 -13.85
N MET A 236 3.15 13.51 -13.43
CA MET A 236 3.99 14.54 -13.98
C MET A 236 5.45 14.19 -13.77
N SER A 237 6.30 14.78 -14.59
CA SER A 237 7.74 14.66 -14.42
C SER A 237 8.22 15.42 -13.19
N VAL A 238 8.92 14.70 -12.31
CA VAL A 238 9.51 15.25 -11.08
C VAL A 238 10.97 14.86 -10.96
N ILE A 239 11.76 15.73 -10.35
CA ILE A 239 13.11 15.41 -9.87
C ILE A 239 12.97 14.65 -8.55
N LEU A 240 13.80 13.63 -8.32
CA LEU A 240 13.65 12.74 -7.17
C LEU A 240 13.67 13.47 -5.82
N SER A 241 14.55 14.47 -5.67
CA SER A 241 14.61 15.30 -4.45
C SER A 241 13.34 16.14 -4.24
N GLN A 242 12.77 16.69 -5.31
CA GLN A 242 11.52 17.47 -5.24
C GLN A 242 10.33 16.56 -4.89
N GLN A 243 10.31 15.34 -5.44
CA GLN A 243 9.30 14.34 -5.10
C GLN A 243 9.25 14.09 -3.59
N TYR A 244 10.41 13.89 -2.95
CA TYR A 244 10.44 13.65 -1.50
C TYR A 244 10.11 14.88 -0.65
N ASP A 245 10.40 16.10 -1.13
CA ASP A 245 9.92 17.31 -0.44
C ASP A 245 8.39 17.36 -0.45
N ILE A 246 7.75 17.11 -1.61
CA ILE A 246 6.29 17.09 -1.73
C ILE A 246 5.69 15.99 -0.85
N LEU A 247 6.30 14.80 -0.82
CA LEU A 247 5.84 13.70 0.04
C LEU A 247 5.92 14.05 1.53
N ALA A 248 6.91 14.83 1.95
CA ALA A 248 7.01 15.29 3.33
C ALA A 248 5.88 16.28 3.68
N ASP A 249 5.60 17.22 2.78
CA ASP A 249 4.48 18.17 2.92
C ASP A 249 3.13 17.44 3.01
N ILE A 250 2.90 16.43 2.14
CA ILE A 250 1.69 15.59 2.18
C ILE A 250 1.54 14.89 3.52
N ALA A 251 2.63 14.32 4.06
CA ALA A 251 2.59 13.67 5.36
C ALA A 251 2.25 14.65 6.50
N GLU A 252 2.75 15.89 6.43
CA GLU A 252 2.39 16.93 7.41
C GLU A 252 0.92 17.34 7.31
N GLU A 253 0.39 17.54 6.10
CA GLU A 253 -1.03 17.83 5.88
C GLU A 253 -1.93 16.72 6.42
N MET A 254 -1.57 15.46 6.17
CA MET A 254 -2.29 14.30 6.70
C MET A 254 -2.23 14.24 8.23
N ALA A 255 -1.09 14.57 8.84
CA ALA A 255 -0.98 14.63 10.30
C ALA A 255 -1.98 15.66 10.88
N GLU A 256 -2.06 16.86 10.32
CA GLU A 256 -2.96 17.91 10.84
C GLU A 256 -4.45 17.52 10.81
N ILE A 257 -4.88 16.63 9.90
CA ILE A 257 -6.25 16.08 9.88
C ILE A 257 -6.55 15.33 11.18
N TYR A 258 -5.63 14.48 11.64
CA TYR A 258 -5.82 13.62 12.81
C TYR A 258 -5.49 14.32 14.14
N LYS A 259 -4.71 15.41 14.11
CA LYS A 259 -4.29 16.16 15.29
C LYS A 259 -5.44 16.67 16.17
N LYS A 260 -6.59 16.97 15.56
CA LYS A 260 -7.78 17.48 16.25
C LYS A 260 -8.74 16.39 16.70
N SER A 261 -8.39 15.12 16.50
CA SER A 261 -9.26 14.02 16.89
C SER A 261 -9.35 13.90 18.41
N GLU A 262 -10.58 13.79 18.93
CA GLU A 262 -10.82 13.43 20.33
C GLU A 262 -10.70 11.91 20.56
N ASP A 263 -10.65 11.12 19.49
CA ASP A 263 -10.45 9.68 19.52
C ASP A 263 -8.96 9.33 19.65
N LEU A 264 -8.65 8.47 20.62
CA LEU A 264 -7.29 8.09 20.99
C LEU A 264 -6.60 7.23 19.91
N ASP A 265 -7.36 6.38 19.20
CA ASP A 265 -6.82 5.51 18.14
C ASP A 265 -6.50 6.34 16.89
N LEU A 266 -7.35 7.31 16.55
CA LEU A 266 -7.08 8.27 15.48
C LEU A 266 -5.91 9.21 15.81
N MET A 267 -5.70 9.56 17.08
CA MET A 267 -4.49 10.30 17.47
C MET A 267 -3.20 9.50 17.23
N GLU A 268 -3.23 8.17 17.20
CA GLU A 268 -2.05 7.38 16.81
C GLU A 268 -1.65 7.62 15.34
N LEU A 269 -2.63 7.90 14.46
CA LEU A 269 -2.35 8.26 13.07
C LEU A 269 -1.63 9.60 12.95
N TYR A 270 -1.97 10.59 13.79
CA TYR A 270 -1.22 11.86 13.84
C TYR A 270 0.28 11.63 14.09
N TYR A 271 0.63 10.80 15.08
CA TYR A 271 2.02 10.44 15.35
C TYR A 271 2.63 9.63 14.19
N GLY A 272 1.85 8.75 13.57
CA GLY A 272 2.26 7.99 12.40
C GLY A 272 2.69 8.89 11.25
N TYR A 273 1.82 9.81 10.82
CA TYR A 273 2.11 10.75 9.73
C TYR A 273 3.24 11.73 10.08
N THR A 274 3.35 12.15 11.34
CA THR A 274 4.49 12.97 11.79
C THR A 274 5.81 12.22 11.62
N ASN A 275 5.88 10.95 12.07
CA ASN A 275 7.07 10.11 11.90
C ASN A 275 7.35 9.79 10.43
N MET A 276 6.31 9.62 9.59
CA MET A 276 6.47 9.49 8.15
C MET A 276 7.13 10.74 7.58
N GLY A 277 6.62 11.93 7.89
CA GLY A 277 7.18 13.21 7.41
C GLY A 277 8.65 13.37 7.79
N GLU A 278 9.02 13.11 9.05
CA GLU A 278 10.42 13.12 9.49
C GLU A 278 11.30 12.11 8.73
N GLY A 279 10.78 10.90 8.50
CA GLY A 279 11.46 9.86 7.75
C GLY A 279 11.69 10.25 6.29
N ILE A 280 10.66 10.78 5.63
CA ILE A 280 10.70 11.27 4.25
C ILE A 280 11.66 12.46 4.13
N GLY A 281 11.62 13.41 5.07
CA GLY A 281 12.54 14.55 5.09
C GLY A 281 14.00 14.09 5.20
N SER A 282 14.28 13.12 6.07
CA SER A 282 15.60 12.50 6.18
C SER A 282 16.05 11.80 4.89
N LEU A 283 15.13 11.24 4.10
CA LEU A 283 15.43 10.66 2.79
C LEU A 283 15.66 11.74 1.74
N SER A 284 14.86 12.81 1.74
CA SER A 284 15.03 13.97 0.85
C SER A 284 16.44 14.56 0.97
N GLU A 285 16.95 14.73 2.20
CA GLU A 285 18.32 15.20 2.43
C GLU A 285 19.37 14.28 1.81
N LEU A 286 19.23 12.96 1.99
CA LEU A 286 20.15 11.98 1.41
C LEU A 286 20.11 12.01 -0.13
N VAL A 287 18.92 12.11 -0.72
CA VAL A 287 18.75 12.22 -2.17
C VAL A 287 19.40 13.49 -2.68
N LYS A 288 19.20 14.64 -2.03
CA LYS A 288 19.84 15.91 -2.42
C LYS A 288 21.37 15.85 -2.34
N GLU A 289 21.91 15.18 -1.33
CA GLU A 289 23.36 15.09 -1.12
C GLU A 289 24.04 14.11 -2.08
N TRP A 290 23.44 12.94 -2.32
CA TRP A 290 24.12 11.82 -2.98
C TRP A 290 23.53 11.41 -4.33
N LEU A 291 22.26 11.73 -4.58
CA LEU A 291 21.51 11.35 -5.78
C LEU A 291 21.00 12.57 -6.54
N GLY A 292 21.56 13.78 -6.31
CA GLY A 292 21.08 15.02 -6.94
C GLY A 292 21.24 15.07 -8.46
N GLU A 293 22.04 14.15 -9.04
CA GLU A 293 22.17 13.96 -10.49
C GLU A 293 21.05 13.09 -11.11
N TYR A 294 20.21 12.46 -10.27
CA TYR A 294 19.10 11.57 -10.63
C TYR A 294 17.74 12.16 -10.25
#